data_AF-A0A9E3BM25-F1
#
_entry.id   AF-A0A9E3BM25-F1
#
_cell.length_a   1.000
_cell.length_b   1.000
_cell.length_c   1.000
_cell.angle_alpha   90.00
_cell.angle_beta   90.00
_cell.angle_gamma   90.00
#
_symmetry.space_group_name_H-M   'P 1'
#
loop_
_entity.id
_entity.type
_entity.pdbx_description
1 polymer ?
#
loop_
_entity_poly.entity_id
_entity_poly.type
_entity_poly.pdbx_seq_one_letter_code
_entity_poly.pdbx_strand_id
1 'polypeptide(L)'
;MRRHTRWLAPALALVAAGCGDRSASRQGAGDSSEAYAAVPAAQAPAAAPAPAAAQGVKPACEPGNGGITLPQGFCAVVVADKVGRPRHVAVAPNGDVYVALDEGRSSPGGILALRDTNGDG
;
A
#
# COMPACT_ATOMS: atom_id res chain seq x y z
N MET A 1 70.92 -12.64 26.30
CA MET A 1 70.70 -13.91 27.02
C MET A 1 69.24 -14.31 26.77
N ARG A 2 68.95 -15.23 25.84
CA ARG A 2 68.42 -16.60 26.10
C ARG A 2 67.49 -16.60 27.33
N ARG A 3 66.20 -16.96 27.24
CA ARG A 3 65.71 -18.27 26.76
C ARG A 3 64.34 -18.15 26.10
N HIS A 4 64.25 -18.82 24.95
CA HIS A 4 63.02 -19.33 24.35
C HIS A 4 62.44 -20.42 25.26
N THR A 5 61.13 -20.40 25.50
CA THR A 5 60.39 -21.61 25.88
C THR A 5 59.32 -21.85 24.84
N ARG A 6 59.70 -22.65 23.86
CA ARG A 6 58.82 -23.38 22.95
C ARG A 6 57.95 -24.32 23.79
N TRP A 7 56.63 -24.28 23.60
CA TRP A 7 55.76 -25.42 23.88
C TRP A 7 55.32 -26.03 22.55
N LEU A 8 55.68 -27.29 22.37
CA LEU A 8 55.32 -28.17 21.27
C LEU A 8 54.02 -28.92 21.66
N ALA A 9 52.99 -28.78 20.80
CA ALA A 9 52.06 -29.78 20.20
C ALA A 9 51.47 -30.96 21.06
N PRO A 10 50.39 -31.68 20.63
CA PRO A 10 49.75 -31.69 19.31
C PRO A 10 48.19 -31.74 19.27
N ALA A 11 47.71 -31.47 18.05
CA ALA A 11 46.56 -31.99 17.32
C ALA A 11 45.43 -32.77 18.03
N LEU A 12 44.18 -32.34 17.77
CA LEU A 12 43.22 -33.24 17.12
C LEU A 12 42.36 -32.44 16.13
N ALA A 13 42.52 -32.78 14.86
CA ALA A 13 41.68 -32.32 13.77
C ALA A 13 40.40 -33.17 13.73
N LEU A 14 39.26 -32.52 13.51
CA LEU A 14 38.09 -33.19 12.94
C LEU A 14 37.56 -32.29 11.83
N VAL A 15 37.88 -32.69 10.60
CA VAL A 15 37.41 -32.08 9.35
C VAL A 15 36.10 -32.77 9.01
N ALA A 16 35.00 -32.02 9.08
CA ALA A 16 33.75 -32.44 8.45
C ALA A 16 33.84 -32.09 6.96
N ALA A 17 33.94 -33.10 6.11
CA ALA A 17 33.78 -32.97 4.67
C ALA A 17 32.28 -32.87 4.36
N GLY A 18 31.79 -31.66 4.12
CA GLY A 18 30.52 -31.46 3.41
C GLY A 18 30.79 -31.53 1.90
N CYS A 19 30.20 -32.51 1.21
CA CYS A 19 30.09 -32.47 -0.25
C CYS A 19 29.27 -31.23 -0.63
N GLY A 20 29.92 -30.27 -1.28
CA GLY A 20 29.26 -29.08 -1.78
C GLY A 20 28.47 -29.35 -3.05
N ASP A 21 27.64 -28.38 -3.39
CA ASP A 21 27.53 -27.97 -4.79
C ASP A 21 27.67 -26.45 -4.85
N ARG A 22 28.73 -26.01 -5.53
CA ARG A 22 29.01 -24.61 -5.85
C ARG A 22 28.52 -24.37 -7.26
N SER A 23 27.37 -23.72 -7.37
CA SER A 23 26.95 -22.94 -8.54
C SER A 23 25.86 -22.03 -7.98
N ALA A 24 26.02 -20.72 -7.80
CA ALA A 24 26.58 -19.79 -8.74
C ALA A 24 27.23 -18.58 -8.03
N SER A 25 28.33 -18.16 -8.65
CA SER A 25 29.02 -16.89 -8.57
C SER A 25 28.10 -15.67 -8.46
N ARG A 26 28.46 -14.74 -7.55
CA ARG A 26 28.15 -13.31 -7.71
C ARG A 26 28.99 -12.73 -8.85
N GLN A 27 28.35 -11.87 -9.65
CA GLN A 27 28.84 -10.74 -10.48
C GLN A 27 29.19 -10.97 -11.96
N GLY A 28 28.23 -10.58 -12.80
CA GLY A 28 28.32 -9.90 -14.11
C GLY A 28 26.89 -9.46 -14.46
N ALA A 29 26.51 -8.17 -14.56
CA ALA A 29 26.87 -7.12 -15.51
C ALA A 29 26.45 -7.44 -16.97
N GLY A 30 25.30 -6.90 -17.40
CA GLY A 30 24.73 -6.93 -18.77
C GLY A 30 24.12 -8.30 -19.14
N ASP A 31 23.02 -8.46 -19.87
CA ASP A 31 22.31 -7.63 -20.85
C ASP A 31 20.91 -8.28 -21.04
N SER A 32 19.87 -7.46 -21.16
CA SER A 32 18.53 -7.70 -21.72
C SER A 32 18.10 -9.13 -22.08
N SER A 33 17.22 -9.74 -21.28
CA SER A 33 16.08 -10.60 -21.68
C SER A 33 15.76 -11.66 -20.61
N GLU A 34 15.17 -11.25 -19.49
CA GLU A 34 14.54 -12.22 -18.59
C GLU A 34 13.02 -12.06 -18.65
N ALA A 35 12.47 -13.03 -19.39
CA ALA A 35 11.15 -13.61 -19.23
C ALA A 35 10.42 -13.16 -17.97
N TYR A 36 9.31 -12.47 -18.18
CA TYR A 36 8.25 -12.29 -17.19
C TYR A 36 7.82 -13.69 -16.76
N ALA A 37 8.31 -14.15 -15.60
CA ALA A 37 7.82 -15.37 -14.99
C ALA A 37 6.32 -15.19 -14.76
N ALA A 38 5.51 -16.08 -15.34
CA ALA A 38 4.07 -16.09 -15.16
C ALA A 38 3.78 -16.30 -13.67
N VAL A 39 3.44 -15.21 -12.97
CA VAL A 39 2.86 -15.29 -11.62
C VAL A 39 1.50 -15.97 -11.79
N PRO A 40 1.24 -17.13 -11.17
CA PRO A 40 -0.06 -17.78 -11.30
C PRO A 40 -1.11 -16.80 -10.78
N ALA A 41 -2.16 -16.59 -11.57
CA ALA A 41 -3.31 -15.81 -11.16
C ALA A 41 -3.96 -16.50 -9.95
N ALA A 42 -3.59 -16.06 -8.74
CA ALA A 42 -4.35 -16.39 -7.55
C ALA A 42 -5.77 -15.87 -7.79
N GLN A 43 -6.71 -16.80 -7.91
CA GLN A 43 -8.12 -16.47 -8.06
C GLN A 43 -8.56 -15.75 -6.78
N ALA A 44 -8.86 -14.46 -6.91
CA ALA A 44 -9.47 -13.69 -5.84
C ALA A 44 -10.82 -14.34 -5.49
N PRO A 45 -11.15 -14.52 -4.20
CA PRO A 45 -12.48 -14.98 -3.82
C PRO A 45 -13.51 -14.00 -4.40
N ALA A 46 -14.59 -14.53 -4.97
CA ALA A 46 -15.71 -13.74 -5.41
C ALA A 46 -16.14 -12.82 -4.26
N ALA A 47 -16.06 -11.51 -4.48
CA ALA A 47 -16.49 -10.52 -3.50
C ALA A 47 -17.92 -10.86 -3.10
N ALA A 48 -18.13 -11.12 -1.80
CA ALA A 48 -19.47 -11.24 -1.24
C ALA A 48 -20.31 -10.03 -1.69
N PRO A 49 -21.62 -10.19 -1.96
CA PRO A 49 -22.46 -9.08 -2.37
C PRO A 49 -22.36 -8.00 -1.31
N ALA A 50 -21.86 -6.85 -1.74
CA ALA A 50 -21.81 -5.66 -0.94
C ALA A 50 -23.22 -5.37 -0.36
N PRO A 51 -23.34 -5.04 0.94
CA PRO A 51 -24.65 -4.65 1.48
C PRO A 51 -25.21 -3.51 0.65
N ALA A 52 -26.48 -3.61 0.28
CA ALA A 52 -27.17 -2.56 -0.46
C ALA A 52 -27.00 -1.23 0.30
N ALA A 53 -26.41 -0.24 -0.38
CA ALA A 53 -26.26 1.10 0.16
C ALA A 53 -27.61 1.54 0.75
N ALA A 54 -27.61 1.91 2.03
CA ALA A 54 -28.80 2.42 2.69
C ALA A 54 -29.36 3.56 1.83
N GLN A 55 -30.65 3.46 1.48
CA GLN A 55 -31.31 4.47 0.66
C GLN A 55 -31.59 5.70 1.55
N GLY A 56 -30.56 6.51 1.76
CA GLY A 56 -30.65 7.80 2.41
C GLY A 56 -31.44 8.80 1.56
N VAL A 57 -31.93 9.86 2.20
CA VAL A 57 -32.55 10.98 1.50
C VAL A 57 -31.48 11.64 0.65
N LYS A 58 -31.77 11.95 -0.61
CA LYS A 58 -30.80 12.66 -1.45
C LYS A 58 -30.54 14.05 -0.84
N PRO A 59 -29.27 14.44 -0.63
CA PRO A 59 -28.93 15.74 -0.09
C PRO A 59 -29.48 16.86 -1.00
N ALA A 60 -29.97 17.94 -0.39
CA ALA A 60 -30.42 19.11 -1.14
C ALA A 60 -29.23 19.85 -1.74
N CYS A 61 -29.37 20.36 -2.97
CA CYS A 61 -28.31 21.08 -3.67
C CYS A 61 -27.83 22.31 -2.88
N GLU A 62 -26.52 22.53 -2.84
CA GLU A 62 -25.92 23.67 -2.16
C GLU A 62 -26.05 24.96 -3.02
N PRO A 63 -26.49 26.09 -2.43
CA PRO A 63 -26.58 27.37 -3.14
C PRO A 63 -25.21 27.86 -3.66
N GLY A 64 -24.93 27.60 -4.93
CA GLY A 64 -23.64 27.94 -5.55
C GLY A 64 -22.74 26.72 -5.82
N ASN A 65 -23.27 25.50 -5.64
CA ASN A 65 -22.60 24.24 -5.99
C ASN A 65 -21.24 24.06 -5.33
N GLY A 66 -21.03 24.55 -4.10
CA GLY A 66 -19.73 24.48 -3.43
C GLY A 66 -18.64 25.30 -4.12
N GLY A 67 -19.03 26.34 -4.88
CA GLY A 67 -18.09 27.25 -5.55
C GLY A 67 -17.53 26.73 -6.88
N ILE A 68 -18.07 25.63 -7.42
CA ILE A 68 -17.70 25.12 -8.75
C ILE A 68 -18.79 25.39 -9.79
N THR A 69 -18.38 25.57 -11.04
CA THR A 69 -19.32 25.70 -12.17
C THR A 69 -19.67 24.31 -12.69
N LEU A 70 -20.97 24.04 -12.81
CA LEU A 70 -21.49 22.76 -13.29
C LEU A 70 -22.30 22.95 -14.57
N PRO A 71 -22.33 21.94 -15.47
CA PRO A 71 -23.27 21.93 -16.59
C PRO A 71 -24.73 21.95 -16.10
N GLN A 72 -25.63 22.37 -16.99
CA GLN A 72 -27.06 22.40 -16.69
C GLN A 72 -27.58 21.00 -16.32
N GLY A 73 -28.41 20.94 -15.28
CA GLY A 73 -28.99 19.69 -14.77
C GLY A 73 -28.14 18.97 -13.71
N PHE A 74 -26.95 19.48 -13.39
CA PHE A 74 -26.13 19.01 -12.29
C PHE A 74 -26.20 19.97 -11.10
N CYS A 75 -26.06 19.43 -9.90
CA CYS A 75 -25.80 20.22 -8.70
C CYS A 75 -24.80 19.50 -7.81
N ALA A 76 -24.16 20.25 -6.91
CA ALA A 76 -23.23 19.70 -5.93
C ALA A 76 -23.70 19.98 -4.50
N VAL A 77 -23.15 19.20 -3.58
CA VAL A 77 -23.27 19.37 -2.13
C VAL A 77 -21.89 19.32 -1.50
N VAL A 78 -21.70 20.06 -0.42
CA VAL A 78 -20.44 20.06 0.35
C VAL A 78 -20.65 19.17 1.57
N VAL A 79 -20.11 17.95 1.51
CA VAL A 79 -20.24 16.95 2.59
C VAL A 79 -19.14 17.09 3.65
N ALA A 80 -18.01 17.70 3.30
CA ALA A 80 -16.93 18.02 4.23
C ALA A 80 -16.09 19.20 3.69
N ASP A 81 -15.72 20.11 4.57
CA ASP A 81 -14.78 21.20 4.29
C ASP A 81 -13.53 21.11 5.18
N LYS A 82 -12.49 21.88 4.82
CA LYS A 82 -11.25 22.01 5.61
C LYS A 82 -10.55 20.68 5.94
N VAL A 83 -10.64 19.68 5.06
CA VAL A 83 -10.09 18.33 5.22
C VAL A 83 -8.57 18.19 4.93
N GLY A 84 -7.86 19.31 4.75
CA GLY A 84 -6.44 19.31 4.36
C GLY A 84 -6.25 19.23 2.83
N ARG A 85 -5.38 18.32 2.36
CA ARG A 85 -5.03 18.16 0.94
C ARG A 85 -5.60 16.84 0.38
N PRO A 86 -6.88 16.80 -0.02
CA PRO A 86 -7.53 15.60 -0.51
C PRO A 86 -7.01 15.20 -1.90
N ARG A 87 -6.93 13.88 -2.13
CA ARG A 87 -6.52 13.27 -3.41
C ARG A 87 -7.57 12.26 -3.87
N HIS A 88 -7.20 10.99 -3.96
CA HIS A 88 -8.11 9.93 -4.37
C HIS A 88 -9.23 9.76 -3.36
N VAL A 89 -10.41 9.43 -3.88
CA VAL A 89 -11.62 9.15 -3.11
C VAL A 89 -12.15 7.77 -3.51
N ALA A 90 -12.61 7.01 -2.53
CA ALA A 90 -13.35 5.78 -2.73
C ALA A 90 -14.60 5.77 -1.84
N VAL A 91 -15.70 5.25 -2.37
CA VAL A 91 -16.96 5.11 -1.63
C VAL A 91 -17.18 3.63 -1.35
N ALA A 92 -17.31 3.29 -0.07
CA ALA A 92 -17.64 1.94 0.35
C ALA A 92 -19.15 1.68 0.18
N PRO A 93 -19.57 0.41 0.06
CA PRO A 93 -20.98 0.11 -0.23
C PRO A 93 -21.97 0.52 0.85
N ASN A 94 -21.50 0.70 2.08
CA ASN A 94 -22.27 1.23 3.19
C ASN A 94 -22.44 2.77 3.15
N GLY A 95 -21.90 3.44 2.14
CA GLY A 95 -21.98 4.89 1.96
C GLY A 95 -20.78 5.67 2.50
N ASP A 96 -19.81 5.01 3.16
CA ASP A 96 -18.66 5.73 3.72
C ASP A 96 -17.75 6.24 2.62
N VAL A 97 -17.26 7.46 2.80
CA VAL A 97 -16.31 8.09 1.89
C VAL A 97 -14.92 8.06 2.50
N TYR A 98 -13.99 7.42 1.80
CA TYR A 98 -12.57 7.38 2.16
C TYR A 98 -11.78 8.31 1.26
N VAL A 99 -10.98 9.19 1.86
CA VAL A 99 -10.18 10.19 1.15
C VAL A 99 -8.71 10.01 1.50
N ALA A 100 -7.87 9.85 0.49
CA ALA A 100 -6.42 9.90 0.67
C ALA A 100 -5.96 11.36 0.86
N LEU A 101 -5.26 11.62 1.96
CA LEU A 101 -4.68 12.92 2.30
C LEU A 101 -3.18 12.92 2.02
N ASP A 102 -2.71 13.98 1.38
CA ASP A 102 -1.31 14.22 1.07
C ASP A 102 -0.74 15.31 2.01
N GLU A 103 0.09 14.92 2.97
CA GLU A 103 0.74 15.86 3.92
C GLU A 103 2.14 16.33 3.44
N GLY A 104 2.47 16.06 2.17
CA GLY A 104 3.75 16.44 1.55
C GLY A 104 4.88 15.45 1.81
N ARG A 105 6.08 15.76 1.28
CA ARG A 105 7.23 14.82 1.29
C ARG A 105 7.79 14.54 2.69
N SER A 106 7.55 15.43 3.64
CA SER A 106 8.13 15.38 4.99
C SER A 106 7.25 14.69 6.02
N SER A 107 6.02 14.34 5.65
CA SER A 107 5.03 13.74 6.55
C SER A 107 4.37 12.55 5.87
N PRO A 108 4.16 11.43 6.58
CA PRO A 108 3.30 10.38 6.05
C PRO A 108 1.89 10.96 5.83
N GLY A 109 1.30 10.65 4.67
CA GLY A 109 -0.10 11.00 4.41
C GLY A 109 -1.06 10.25 5.33
N GLY A 110 -2.36 10.38 5.06
CA GLY A 110 -3.39 9.73 5.88
C GLY A 110 -4.61 9.32 5.07
N ILE A 111 -5.52 8.60 5.72
CA ILE A 111 -6.86 8.32 5.18
C ILE A 111 -7.87 9.00 6.11
N LEU A 112 -8.68 9.88 5.55
CA LEU A 112 -9.87 10.42 6.20
C LEU A 112 -11.05 9.51 5.88
N ALA A 113 -11.78 9.07 6.91
CA ALA A 113 -13.02 8.33 6.77
C ALA A 113 -14.20 9.23 7.17
N LEU A 114 -15.07 9.51 6.22
CA LEU A 114 -16.33 10.24 6.42
C LEU A 114 -17.46 9.23 6.47
N ARG A 115 -18.08 9.12 7.65
CA ARG A 115 -19.24 8.29 7.92
C ARG A 115 -20.46 9.18 8.02
N ASP A 116 -21.39 9.01 7.10
CA ASP A 116 -22.74 9.53 7.26
C ASP A 116 -23.50 8.62 8.25
N THR A 117 -24.02 9.21 9.33
CA THR A 117 -24.77 8.49 10.37
C THR A 117 -26.27 8.79 10.36
N ASN A 118 -26.69 9.78 9.59
CA ASN A 118 -28.02 10.37 9.57
C ASN A 118 -28.66 10.36 8.17
N GLY A 119 -27.92 9.92 7.15
CA GLY A 119 -28.43 9.70 5.80
C GLY A 119 -28.62 10.98 5.01
N ASP A 120 -27.90 12.06 5.34
CA ASP A 120 -27.99 13.36 4.69
C ASP A 120 -26.79 13.71 3.78
N GLY A 121 -25.86 12.77 3.61
CA GLY A 121 -24.71 12.88 2.71
C GLY A 121 -23.54 13.66 3.28
#